data_AF-A0A7V9RKP8-F1
#
_entry.id   AF-A0A7V9RKP8-F1
#
_cell.length_a   1.000
_cell.length_b   1.000
_cell.length_c   1.000
_cell.angle_alpha   90.00
_cell.angle_beta   90.00
_cell.angle_gamma   90.00
#
_symmetry.space_group_name_H-M   'P 1'
#
loop_
_entity.id
_entity.type
_entity.pdbx_description
1 polymer ?
#
loop_
_entity_poly.entity_id
_entity_poly.type
_entity_poly.pdbx_seq_one_letter_code
_entity_poly.pdbx_strand_id
1 'polypeptide(L)'
;KATMMIEYEDAEVRKTQLSRLRGIENCVYAQVDGDARVHAVADEDLPRANADKTSAVHFLRFEFTPPMITALKQGSALALGVDHPSYSVPMHEVAAQVRASLARDFASADT
;
A
#
# COMPACT_ATOMS: atom_id res chain seq x y z
N LYS A 1 1.95 6.76 -5.35
CA LYS A 1 1.73 5.40 -5.92
C LYS A 1 2.85 4.47 -5.41
N ALA A 2 2.67 3.16 -5.44
CA ALA A 2 3.68 2.18 -5.08
C ALA A 2 3.54 0.91 -5.94
N THR A 3 4.61 0.15 -6.09
CA THR A 3 4.58 -1.22 -6.62
C THR A 3 4.72 -2.18 -5.45
N MET A 4 3.74 -3.07 -5.25
CA MET A 4 3.82 -4.15 -4.27
C MET A 4 4.29 -5.43 -4.96
N MET A 5 5.25 -6.13 -4.33
CA MET A 5 5.76 -7.41 -4.81
C MET A 5 5.53 -8.49 -3.75
N ILE A 6 5.06 -9.65 -4.18
CA ILE A 6 4.90 -10.85 -3.36
C ILE A 6 5.95 -11.86 -3.84
N GLU A 7 6.95 -12.11 -3.00
CA GLU A 7 8.13 -12.87 -3.37
C GLU A 7 8.24 -14.17 -2.57
N TYR A 8 8.41 -15.26 -3.31
CA TYR A 8 8.78 -16.57 -2.79
C TYR A 8 9.82 -17.15 -3.73
N GLU A 9 10.92 -17.66 -3.17
CA GLU A 9 12.04 -18.24 -3.94
C GLU A 9 11.58 -19.44 -4.77
N ASP A 10 10.88 -20.38 -4.14
CA ASP A 10 10.33 -21.57 -4.78
C ASP A 10 9.06 -21.25 -5.58
N ALA A 11 9.01 -21.71 -6.84
CA ALA A 11 7.93 -21.42 -7.76
C ALA A 11 6.60 -22.13 -7.40
N GLU A 12 6.64 -23.35 -6.86
CA GLU A 12 5.45 -24.09 -6.44
C GLU A 12 4.88 -23.53 -5.14
N VAL A 13 5.76 -23.12 -4.21
CA VAL A 13 5.36 -22.35 -3.03
C VAL A 13 4.71 -21.04 -3.45
N ARG A 14 5.34 -20.27 -4.36
CA ARG A 14 4.78 -19.01 -4.87
C ARG A 14 3.39 -19.20 -5.45
N LYS A 15 3.21 -20.20 -6.30
CA LYS A 15 1.91 -20.51 -6.93
C LYS A 15 0.82 -20.78 -5.87
N THR A 16 1.14 -21.60 -4.87
CA THR A 16 0.21 -21.95 -3.78
C THR A 16 -0.15 -20.73 -2.93
N GLN A 17 0.85 -19.90 -2.58
CA GLN A 17 0.63 -18.73 -1.75
C GLN A 17 -0.15 -17.64 -2.47
N LEU A 18 0.07 -17.42 -3.77
CA LEU A 18 -0.71 -16.45 -4.56
C LEU A 18 -2.21 -16.80 -4.64
N SER A 19 -2.57 -18.09 -4.58
CA SER A 19 -3.99 -18.48 -4.43
C SER A 19 -4.51 -18.20 -3.03
N ARG A 20 -3.70 -18.41 -1.98
CA ARG A 20 -4.07 -18.16 -0.58
C ARG A 20 -4.17 -16.66 -0.23
N LEU A 21 -3.39 -15.83 -0.89
CA LEU A 21 -3.30 -14.37 -0.68
C LEU A 21 -4.23 -13.59 -1.63
N ARG A 22 -5.25 -14.25 -2.18
CA ARG A 22 -6.18 -13.61 -3.09
C ARG A 22 -6.87 -12.39 -2.45
N GLY A 23 -6.72 -11.22 -3.07
CA GLY A 23 -7.32 -9.98 -2.58
C GLY A 23 -6.42 -9.19 -1.63
N ILE A 24 -5.22 -9.68 -1.29
CA ILE A 24 -4.28 -9.01 -0.38
C ILE A 24 -3.95 -7.58 -0.82
N GLU A 25 -3.95 -7.31 -2.13
CA GLU A 25 -3.69 -5.99 -2.69
C GLU A 25 -4.69 -4.91 -2.21
N ASN A 26 -5.92 -5.30 -1.85
CA ASN A 26 -6.95 -4.41 -1.31
C ASN A 26 -6.88 -4.29 0.23
N CYS A 27 -6.06 -5.13 0.86
CA CYS A 27 -5.88 -5.19 2.32
C CYS A 27 -4.69 -4.34 2.80
N VAL A 28 -3.91 -3.76 1.87
CA VAL A 28 -2.81 -2.84 2.21
C VAL A 28 -3.39 -1.47 2.58
N TYR A 29 -2.94 -0.92 3.70
CA TYR A 29 -3.38 0.41 4.15
C TYR A 29 -2.21 1.25 4.63
N ALA A 30 -2.39 2.57 4.53
CA ALA A 30 -1.52 3.59 5.09
C ALA A 30 -2.26 4.39 6.17
N GLN A 31 -1.54 4.93 7.14
CA GLN A 31 -2.08 5.80 8.18
C GLN A 31 -1.12 6.97 8.43
N VAL A 32 -1.65 8.19 8.44
CA VAL A 32 -0.91 9.39 8.83
C VAL A 32 -1.22 9.66 10.29
N ASP A 33 -0.24 9.43 11.15
CA ASP A 33 -0.38 9.55 12.61
C ASP A 33 -1.65 8.85 13.14
N GLY A 34 -2.57 9.58 13.81
CA GLY A 34 -3.83 9.06 14.33
C GLY A 34 -5.04 9.14 13.39
N ASP A 35 -4.87 9.58 12.14
CA ASP A 35 -5.97 9.72 11.18
C ASP A 35 -6.59 8.37 10.79
N ALA A 36 -7.73 8.40 10.09
CA ALA A 36 -8.33 7.20 9.51
C ALA A 36 -7.37 6.50 8.52
N ARG A 37 -7.45 5.16 8.47
CA ARG A 37 -6.67 4.34 7.51
C ARG A 37 -7.10 4.64 6.07
N VAL A 38 -6.12 4.79 5.19
CA VAL A 38 -6.29 4.90 3.74
C VAL A 38 -5.93 3.56 3.11
N HIS A 39 -6.93 2.80 2.68
CA HIS A 39 -6.71 1.56 1.94
C HIS A 39 -6.23 1.84 0.52
N ALA A 40 -5.38 0.96 0.00
CA ALA A 40 -4.88 1.05 -1.36
C ALA A 40 -6.00 0.82 -2.38
N VAL A 41 -6.01 1.64 -3.42
CA VAL A 41 -6.68 1.35 -4.69
C VAL A 41 -5.69 0.57 -5.54
N ALA A 42 -5.96 -0.71 -5.77
CA ALA A 42 -5.07 -1.61 -6.49
C ALA A 42 -5.48 -1.77 -7.95
N ASP A 43 -4.48 -1.82 -8.84
CA ASP A 43 -4.58 -2.26 -10.24
C ASP A 43 -5.67 -1.58 -11.08
N GLU A 44 -5.99 -0.31 -10.77
CA GLU A 44 -7.04 0.48 -11.44
C GLU A 44 -6.82 0.62 -12.96
N ASP A 45 -5.56 0.55 -13.39
CA ASP A 45 -5.13 0.71 -14.78
C ASP A 45 -5.07 -0.64 -15.53
N LEU A 46 -5.39 -1.75 -14.87
CA LEU A 46 -5.32 -3.10 -15.45
C LEU A 46 -6.72 -3.72 -15.63
N PRO A 47 -6.97 -4.43 -16.75
CA PRO A 47 -8.17 -5.25 -16.87
C PRO A 47 -8.16 -6.31 -15.77
N ARG A 48 -9.31 -6.48 -15.08
CA ARG A 48 -9.46 -7.39 -13.94
C ARG A 48 -8.84 -8.76 -14.24
N ALA A 49 -7.90 -9.18 -13.38
CA ALA A 49 -7.19 -10.45 -13.49
C ALA A 49 -8.01 -11.64 -12.96
N ASN A 50 -7.57 -12.83 -13.38
CA ASN A 50 -8.15 -14.15 -13.19
C ASN A 50 -8.77 -14.43 -11.80
N ALA A 51 -9.89 -15.18 -11.80
CA ALA A 51 -10.65 -15.48 -10.58
C ALA A 51 -9.94 -16.40 -9.56
N ASP A 52 -8.89 -17.11 -9.97
CA ASP A 52 -8.34 -18.23 -9.19
C ASP A 52 -7.11 -17.90 -8.31
N LYS A 53 -6.39 -16.80 -8.58
CA LYS A 53 -5.18 -16.39 -7.84
C LYS A 53 -4.88 -14.90 -7.99
N THR A 54 -4.16 -14.31 -7.05
CA THR A 54 -3.64 -12.93 -7.18
C THR A 54 -2.33 -12.87 -7.98
N SER A 55 -1.92 -11.65 -8.36
CA SER A 55 -0.67 -11.37 -9.06
C SER A 55 0.52 -11.37 -8.10
N ALA A 56 1.73 -11.63 -8.60
CA ALA A 56 2.94 -11.42 -7.80
C ALA A 56 3.33 -9.94 -7.72
N VAL A 57 2.78 -9.09 -8.61
CA VAL A 57 3.07 -7.66 -8.70
C VAL A 57 1.76 -6.90 -8.81
N HIS A 58 1.60 -5.87 -7.98
CA HIS A 58 0.43 -4.99 -7.96
C HIS A 58 0.85 -3.52 -7.99
N PHE A 59 0.02 -2.69 -8.61
CA PHE A 59 0.20 -1.24 -8.58
C PHE A 59 -0.82 -0.62 -7.62
N LEU A 60 -0.31 0.08 -6.60
CA LEU A 60 -1.11 0.64 -5.52
C LEU A 60 -1.14 2.16 -5.59
N ARG A 61 -2.32 2.73 -5.38
CA ARG A 61 -2.51 4.17 -5.17
C ARG A 61 -3.16 4.41 -3.82
N PHE A 62 -2.67 5.40 -3.09
CA PHE A 62 -3.22 5.83 -1.81
C PHE A 62 -3.77 7.24 -1.96
N GLU A 63 -5.04 7.42 -1.66
CA GLU A 63 -5.73 8.71 -1.74
C GLU A 63 -5.75 9.37 -0.36
N PHE A 64 -4.75 10.20 -0.09
CA PHE A 64 -4.71 11.00 1.13
C PHE A 64 -5.57 12.25 0.97
N THR A 65 -6.26 12.63 2.03
CA THR A 65 -7.02 13.88 2.09
C THR A 65 -6.08 15.09 2.16
N PRO A 66 -6.53 16.32 1.81
CA PRO A 66 -5.71 17.52 1.95
C PRO A 66 -5.14 17.77 3.37
N PRO A 67 -5.90 17.51 4.47
CA PRO A 67 -5.34 17.56 5.83
C PRO A 67 -4.20 16.56 6.05
N MET A 68 -4.36 15.30 5.63
CA MET A 68 -3.31 14.28 5.74
C MET A 68 -2.04 14.67 4.96
N ILE A 69 -2.19 15.23 3.75
CA ILE A 69 -1.06 15.69 2.94
C ILE A 69 -0.32 16.83 3.64
N THR A 70 -1.06 17.79 4.23
CA THR A 70 -0.47 18.87 5.02
C THR A 70 0.30 18.33 6.22
N ALA A 71 -0.29 17.37 6.95
CA ALA A 71 0.34 16.72 8.10
C ALA A 71 1.63 15.97 7.71
N LEU A 72 1.64 15.24 6.59
CA LEU A 72 2.83 14.57 6.05
C LEU A 72 3.94 15.57 5.70
N LYS A 73 3.60 16.69 5.05
CA LYS A 73 4.56 17.76 4.71
C LYS A 73 5.15 18.43 5.95
N GLN A 74 4.39 18.51 7.05
CA GLN A 74 4.84 19.03 8.35
C GLN A 74 5.60 18.00 9.19
N GLY A 75 5.71 16.76 8.72
CA GLY A 75 6.49 15.73 9.39
C GLY A 75 5.72 14.92 10.42
N SER A 76 4.41 14.73 10.24
CA SER A 76 3.65 13.70 10.95
C SER A 76 4.10 12.29 10.56
N ALA A 77 3.95 11.30 11.43
CA ALA A 77 4.35 9.92 11.13
C ALA A 77 3.50 9.33 10.00
N LEU A 78 4.10 8.45 9.19
CA LEU A 78 3.39 7.63 8.20
C LEU A 78 3.64 6.18 8.57
N ALA A 79 2.59 5.38 8.68
CA ALA A 79 2.70 3.94 8.89
C ALA A 79 1.99 3.16 7.79
N LEU A 80 2.46 1.95 7.51
CA LEU A 80 1.86 1.01 6.56
C LEU A 80 1.57 -0.31 7.27
N GLY A 81 0.50 -1.00 6.85
CA GLY A 81 0.15 -2.32 7.34
C GLY A 81 -0.66 -3.12 6.33
N VAL A 82 -0.92 -4.39 6.65
CA VAL A 82 -1.73 -5.30 5.82
C VAL A 82 -2.71 -6.05 6.71
N ASP A 83 -4.00 -6.00 6.38
CA ASP A 83 -5.05 -6.71 7.10
C ASP A 83 -5.77 -7.72 6.20
N HIS A 84 -5.07 -8.81 5.89
CA HIS A 84 -5.60 -9.91 5.09
C HIS A 84 -5.75 -11.17 5.97
N PRO A 85 -6.83 -11.97 5.84
CA PRO A 85 -7.06 -13.15 6.68
C PRO A 85 -5.92 -14.18 6.68
N SER A 86 -5.18 -14.28 5.57
CA SER A 86 -4.00 -15.15 5.43
C SER A 86 -2.66 -14.45 5.67
N TYR A 87 -2.64 -13.13 5.89
CA TYR A 87 -1.42 -12.33 6.08
C TYR A 87 -1.75 -11.02 6.80
N SER A 88 -1.56 -11.00 8.12
CA SER A 88 -1.79 -9.82 8.96
C SER A 88 -0.46 -9.27 9.45
N VAL A 89 -0.20 -8.01 9.11
CA VAL A 89 0.97 -7.25 9.53
C VAL A 89 0.48 -5.98 10.20
N PRO A 90 0.84 -5.73 11.47
CA PRO A 90 0.45 -4.51 12.16
C PRO A 90 1.05 -3.29 11.48
N MET A 91 0.59 -2.11 11.88
CA MET A 91 1.17 -0.87 11.37
C MET A 91 2.65 -0.76 11.77
N HIS A 92 3.50 -0.49 10.78
CA HIS A 92 4.91 -0.19 10.97
C HIS A 92 5.20 1.21 10.44
N GLU A 93 5.87 2.02 11.25
CA GLU A 93 6.25 3.37 10.86
C GLU A 93 7.27 3.34 9.71
N VAL A 94 7.00 4.15 8.68
CA VAL A 94 7.90 4.39 7.57
C VAL A 94 9.03 5.30 8.06
N ALA A 95 10.27 4.88 7.82
CA ALA A 95 11.45 5.65 8.21
C ALA A 95 11.36 7.12 7.78
N ALA A 96 11.76 8.03 8.67
CA ALA A 96 11.57 9.48 8.50
C ALA A 96 12.11 10.01 7.16
N GLN A 97 13.28 9.53 6.70
CA GLN A 97 13.82 9.96 5.40
C GLN A 97 12.96 9.51 4.21
N VAL A 98 12.36 8.32 4.27
CA VAL A 98 11.49 7.78 3.22
C VAL A 98 10.19 8.56 3.20
N ARG A 99 9.57 8.74 4.36
CA ARG A 99 8.36 9.58 4.48
C ARG A 99 8.61 11.00 3.97
N ALA A 100 9.71 11.63 4.36
CA ALA A 100 10.06 12.97 3.88
C ALA A 100 10.24 13.01 2.35
N SER A 101 10.71 11.91 1.75
CA SER A 101 10.75 11.79 0.29
C SER A 101 9.36 11.67 -0.32
N LEU A 102 8.51 10.77 0.20
CA LEU A 102 7.14 10.55 -0.27
C LEU A 102 6.27 11.80 -0.16
N ALA A 103 6.45 12.60 0.89
CA ALA A 103 5.69 13.85 1.08
C ALA A 103 5.90 14.86 -0.06
N ARG A 104 7.02 14.77 -0.79
CA ARG A 104 7.31 15.62 -1.95
C ARG A 104 6.54 15.23 -3.21
N ASP A 105 5.98 14.02 -3.26
CA ASP A 105 5.18 13.56 -4.41
C ASP A 105 3.85 14.31 -4.51
N PHE A 106 3.38 14.91 -3.41
CA PHE A 106 2.23 15.79 -3.41
C PHE A 106 2.67 17.19 -3.82
N ALA A 107 2.30 17.62 -5.03
CA ALA A 107 2.54 18.98 -5.51
C ALA A 107 2.19 20.03 -4.43
N SER A 108 2.98 21.09 -4.33
CA SER A 108 2.47 22.34 -3.75
C SER A 108 1.31 22.79 -4.62
N ALA A 109 0.15 23.08 -4.02
CA ALA A 109 -0.83 23.86 -4.74
C ALA A 109 -0.14 25.19 -5.07
N ASP A 110 0.18 25.43 -6.34
CA ASP A 110 0.58 26.75 -6.79
C ASP A 110 -0.52 27.71 -6.36
N THR A 111 -0.13 28.68 -5.52
CA THR A 111 -1.01 29.69 -4.94
C THR A 111 -1.36 30.74 -5.99
#